data_AF-A0A1V9V903-F1
#
_entry.id   AF-A0A1V9V903-F1
#
_cell.length_a   1.000
_cell.length_b   1.000
_cell.length_c   1.000
_cell.angle_alpha   90.00
_cell.angle_beta   90.00
_cell.angle_gamma   90.00
#
_symmetry.space_group_name_H-M   'P 1'
#
loop_
_entity.id
_entity.type
_entity.pdbx_description
1 polymer ?
#
loop_
_entity_poly.entity_id
_entity_poly.type
_entity_poly.pdbx_seq_one_letter_code
_entity_poly.pdbx_strand_id
1 'polypeptide(L)'
;MKNDIYEKMEILANSAKYDVSCSSSGVETSYKKGELGATHTSGICHTFTPDGRCVSLLKVLLTNICIYDCAYCINRVSNDIPRAVFSPRELADIT
;
A
#
# COMPACT_ATOMS: atom_id res chain seq x y z
N MET A 1 10.28 1.23 -19.99
CA MET A 1 10.08 -0.15 -19.48
C MET A 1 8.66 -0.24 -18.97
N LYS A 2 7.90 -1.27 -19.35
CA LYS A 2 6.63 -1.58 -18.70
C LYS A 2 6.99 -2.30 -17.41
N ASN A 3 6.86 -1.64 -16.26
CA ASN A 3 7.02 -2.32 -14.97
C ASN A 3 5.97 -3.43 -14.87
N ASP A 4 6.36 -4.56 -14.30
CA ASP A 4 5.47 -5.67 -14.03
C ASP A 4 4.36 -5.24 -13.04
N ILE A 5 3.19 -5.88 -13.10
CA ILE A 5 2.04 -5.48 -12.27
C ILE A 5 2.36 -5.64 -10.78
N TYR A 6 3.11 -6.68 -10.43
CA TYR A 6 3.57 -6.92 -9.06
C TYR A 6 4.62 -5.90 -8.61
N GLU A 7 5.53 -5.50 -9.51
CA GLU A 7 6.52 -4.45 -9.23
C GLU A 7 5.85 -3.09 -8.98
N LYS A 8 4.86 -2.71 -9.79
CA LYS A 8 4.05 -1.51 -9.53
C LYS A 8 3.32 -1.61 -8.20
N MET A 9 2.75 -2.77 -7.89
CA MET A 9 2.03 -2.99 -6.65
C MET A 9 2.98 -2.84 -5.44
N GLU A 10 4.18 -3.39 -5.51
CA GLU A 10 5.19 -3.25 -4.46
C GLU A 10 5.60 -1.78 -4.24
N ILE A 11 5.88 -1.03 -5.31
CA ILE A 11 6.23 0.39 -5.23
C ILE A 11 5.09 1.19 -4.59
N LEU A 12 3.86 1.00 -5.08
CA LEU A 12 2.70 1.81 -4.70
C LEU A 12 2.13 1.42 -3.33
N ALA A 13 2.20 0.15 -2.95
CA ALA A 13 1.89 -0.31 -1.59
C ALA A 13 2.88 0.26 -0.57
N ASN A 14 4.19 0.23 -0.89
CA ASN A 14 5.21 0.83 -0.03
C ASN A 14 5.05 2.34 0.12
N SER A 15 4.64 3.05 -0.94
CA SER A 15 4.31 4.47 -0.86
C SER A 15 3.02 4.74 -0.06
N ALA A 16 2.04 3.81 -0.09
CA ALA A 16 0.76 3.94 0.61
C ALA A 16 0.85 3.77 2.14
N LYS A 17 1.93 3.16 2.66
CA LYS A 17 2.11 2.94 4.11
C LYS A 17 2.23 4.23 4.93
N TYR A 18 2.58 5.34 4.28
CA TYR A 18 2.70 6.66 4.91
C TYR A 18 1.38 7.44 4.98
N ASP A 19 0.28 6.88 4.45
CA ASP A 19 -1.05 7.45 4.62
C ASP A 19 -1.63 7.08 5.99
N VAL A 20 -2.26 8.06 6.65
CA VAL A 20 -2.69 8.10 8.06
C VAL A 20 -3.52 6.89 8.48
N SER A 21 -4.25 6.28 7.53
CA SER A 21 -5.14 5.14 7.79
C SER A 21 -4.46 3.77 7.86
N CYS A 22 -3.15 3.64 7.61
CA CYS A 22 -2.50 2.32 7.66
C CYS A 22 -1.76 2.04 8.96
N SER A 23 -2.32 1.11 9.75
CA SER A 23 -1.72 0.66 11.02
C SER A 23 -0.74 -0.52 10.85
N SER A 24 -0.78 -1.22 9.71
CA SER A 24 -0.05 -2.50 9.54
C SER A 24 0.62 -2.72 8.17
N SER A 25 0.59 -1.72 7.27
CA SER A 25 1.27 -1.83 5.96
C SER A 25 2.78 -1.74 6.13
N GLY A 26 3.50 -2.73 5.59
CA GLY A 26 4.96 -2.76 5.58
C GLY A 26 5.62 -3.60 6.67
N VAL A 27 4.83 -4.36 7.45
CA VAL A 27 5.33 -5.41 8.35
C VAL A 27 4.91 -6.76 7.80
N GLU A 28 5.79 -7.76 7.85
CA GLU A 28 5.42 -9.15 7.57
C GLU A 28 5.26 -9.92 8.88
N THR A 29 4.07 -10.46 9.09
CA THR A 29 3.83 -11.42 10.17
C THR A 29 3.00 -12.57 9.64
N SER A 30 3.52 -13.78 9.79
CA SER A 30 2.77 -14.99 9.51
C SER A 30 1.74 -15.22 10.61
N TYR A 31 0.56 -15.70 10.23
CA TYR A 31 -0.46 -16.13 11.17
C TYR A 31 0.11 -17.11 12.21
N LYS A 32 -0.15 -16.85 13.50
CA LYS A 32 0.12 -17.78 14.59
C LYS A 32 -1.18 -18.26 15.21
N LYS A 33 -1.28 -19.57 15.45
CA LYS A 33 -2.47 -20.19 16.06
C LYS A 33 -2.72 -19.58 17.44
N GLY A 34 -3.89 -18.97 17.61
CA GLY A 34 -4.28 -18.29 18.86
C GLY A 34 -3.97 -16.79 18.92
N GLU A 35 -3.33 -16.24 17.90
CA GLU A 35 -3.13 -14.79 17.74
C GLU A 35 -4.07 -14.23 16.67
N LEU A 36 -4.38 -12.93 16.78
CA LEU A 36 -5.24 -12.24 15.83
C LEU A 36 -4.40 -11.61 14.71
N GLY A 37 -4.69 -12.06 13.49
CA GLY A 37 -4.25 -11.40 12.26
C GLY A 37 -2.89 -11.86 11.73
N ALA A 38 -2.61 -11.40 10.50
CA ALA A 38 -1.35 -11.58 9.78
C ALA A 38 -1.13 -10.32 8.93
N THR A 39 0.11 -9.86 8.81
CA THR A 39 0.44 -8.66 8.01
C THR A 39 1.30 -9.06 6.82
N HIS A 40 1.13 -8.37 5.69
CA HIS A 40 1.89 -8.64 4.47
C HIS A 40 2.42 -7.32 3.89
N THR A 41 3.63 -7.35 3.34
CA THR A 41 4.28 -6.14 2.83
C THR A 41 3.64 -5.57 1.57
N SER A 42 2.81 -6.35 0.85
CA SER A 42 2.13 -5.93 -0.39
C SER A 42 0.98 -4.93 -0.20
N GLY A 43 0.96 -4.15 0.89
CA GLY A 43 -0.08 -3.14 1.14
C GLY A 43 -1.36 -3.70 1.76
N ILE A 44 -1.33 -4.87 2.38
CA ILE A 44 -2.49 -5.41 3.10
C ILE A 44 -2.52 -4.79 4.51
N CYS A 45 -3.55 -4.00 4.79
CA CYS A 45 -3.79 -3.36 6.07
C CYS A 45 -4.96 -4.00 6.82
N HIS A 46 -4.86 -4.07 8.14
CA HIS A 46 -5.99 -4.44 9.00
C HIS A 46 -6.93 -3.25 9.10
N THR A 47 -8.21 -3.51 8.92
CA THR A 47 -9.28 -2.53 9.19
C THR A 47 -10.38 -3.19 9.99
N PHE A 48 -11.23 -2.36 10.59
CA PHE A 48 -12.29 -2.82 11.47
C PHE A 48 -13.64 -2.43 10.87
N THR A 49 -14.51 -3.42 10.73
CA THR A 49 -15.90 -3.18 10.33
C THR A 49 -16.66 -2.47 11.46
N PRO A 50 -17.82 -1.87 11.20
CA PRO A 50 -18.61 -1.16 12.23
C PRO A 50 -19.02 -2.04 13.42
N ASP A 51 -19.10 -3.36 13.24
CA ASP A 51 -19.37 -4.36 14.29
C ASP A 51 -18.09 -4.90 14.96
N GLY A 52 -16.93 -4.30 14.70
CA GLY A 52 -15.68 -4.58 15.40
C GLY A 52 -14.88 -5.78 14.89
N ARG A 53 -15.27 -6.39 13.76
CA ARG A 53 -14.48 -7.49 13.16
C ARG A 53 -13.27 -6.92 12.42
N CYS A 54 -12.11 -7.54 12.65
CA CYS A 54 -10.91 -7.25 11.88
C CYS A 54 -10.99 -7.93 10.50
N VAL A 55 -10.76 -7.17 9.44
CA VAL A 55 -10.67 -7.65 8.06
C VAL A 55 -9.40 -7.13 7.39
N SER A 56 -8.88 -7.89 6.44
CA SER A 56 -7.71 -7.51 5.65
C SER A 56 -8.16 -6.79 4.37
N LEU A 57 -7.69 -5.56 4.16
CA LEU A 57 -7.92 -4.80 2.93
C LEU A 57 -6.60 -4.52 2.20
N LEU A 58 -6.62 -4.68 0.88
CA LEU A 58 -5.55 -4.20 0.02
C LEU A 58 -5.65 -2.68 -0.09
N LYS A 59 -4.61 -1.97 0.34
CA LYS A 59 -4.47 -0.53 0.22
C LYS A 59 -3.24 -0.21 -0.63
N VAL A 60 -3.48 0.46 -1.75
CA VAL A 60 -2.43 0.88 -2.68
C VAL A 60 -2.74 2.27 -3.22
N LEU A 61 -1.71 3.00 -3.65
CA LEU A 61 -1.89 4.23 -4.40
C LEU A 61 -2.16 3.91 -5.88
N LEU A 62 -2.96 4.74 -6.55
CA LEU A 62 -3.00 4.76 -8.02
C LEU A 62 -1.69 5.30 -8.60
N THR A 63 -1.04 6.24 -7.91
CA THR A 63 0.30 6.72 -8.26
C THR A 63 0.98 7.33 -7.05
N ASN A 64 2.31 7.25 -7.02
CA ASN A 64 3.14 7.98 -6.08
C ASN A 64 3.82 9.20 -6.74
N ILE A 65 3.47 9.58 -7.97
CA ILE A 65 3.99 10.79 -8.62
C ILE A 65 3.27 12.01 -8.04
N CYS A 66 3.91 12.66 -7.06
CA CYS A 66 3.39 13.88 -6.46
C CYS A 66 3.99 15.10 -7.14
N ILE A 67 3.16 16.08 -7.46
CA ILE A 67 3.60 17.39 -8.01
C ILE A 67 4.04 18.37 -6.92
N TYR A 68 3.78 18.05 -5.65
CA TYR A 68 4.06 18.92 -4.51
C TYR A 68 5.39 18.56 -3.83
N ASP A 69 5.99 19.55 -3.17
CA ASP A 69 7.26 19.41 -2.46
C ASP A 69 7.14 19.52 -0.93
N CYS A 70 6.20 18.79 -0.34
CA CYS A 70 5.98 18.82 1.11
C CYS A 70 7.20 18.27 1.88
N ALA A 71 7.67 19.01 2.89
CA ALA A 71 8.88 18.66 3.65
C ALA A 71 8.86 17.26 4.30
N TYR A 72 7.67 16.76 4.64
CA TYR A 72 7.50 15.48 5.35
C TYR A 72 6.94 14.35 4.47
N CYS A 73 6.67 14.62 3.18
CA CYS A 73 6.12 13.59 2.29
C CYS A 73 7.24 12.84 1.59
N ILE A 74 7.34 11.52 1.80
CA ILE A 74 8.31 10.70 1.06
C ILE A 74 8.09 10.77 -0.45
N ASN A 75 6.83 10.92 -0.87
CA ASN A 75 6.43 10.96 -2.27
C ASN A 75 6.61 12.37 -2.89
N ARG A 76 7.14 13.36 -2.17
CA ARG A 76 7.37 14.71 -2.70
C ARG A 76 8.17 14.70 -4.00
N VAL A 77 7.96 15.70 -4.86
CA VAL A 77 8.54 15.77 -6.20
C VAL A 77 10.07 15.76 -6.20
N SER A 78 10.70 16.35 -5.18
CA SER A 78 12.17 16.45 -5.08
C SER A 78 12.88 15.16 -4.66
N ASN A 79 12.14 14.14 -4.19
CA ASN A 79 12.75 12.87 -3.79
C ASN A 79 12.94 11.93 -4.99
N ASP A 80 14.17 11.40 -5.11
CA ASP A 80 14.51 10.34 -6.05
C ASP A 80 14.15 8.97 -5.46
N ILE A 81 12.96 8.49 -5.80
CA ILE A 81 12.42 7.18 -5.41
C ILE A 81 11.76 6.53 -6.62
N PRO A 82 11.63 5.19 -6.65
CA PRO A 82 10.88 4.50 -7.69
C PRO A 82 9.46 5.05 -7.82
N ARG A 83 9.04 5.38 -9.05
CA ARG A 83 7.71 5.91 -9.35
C ARG A 83 6.90 4.96 -10.21
N ALA A 84 5.62 4.87 -9.92
CA ALA A 84 4.69 4.04 -10.66
C ALA A 84 3.31 4.71 -10.79
N VAL A 85 2.56 4.22 -11.78
CA VAL A 85 1.19 4.61 -12.10
C VAL A 85 0.42 3.34 -12.44
N PHE A 86 -0.73 3.17 -11.81
CA PHE A 86 -1.80 2.30 -12.24
C PHE A 86 -2.83 3.09 -13.06
N SER A 87 -3.34 2.47 -14.12
CA SER A 87 -4.68 2.86 -14.59
C SER A 87 -5.75 2.25 -13.68
N PRO A 88 -6.92 2.87 -13.52
CA PRO A 88 -7.99 2.28 -12.72
C PRO A 88 -8.39 0.87 -13.17
N ARG A 89 -8.36 0.60 -14.49
CA ARG A 89 -8.67 -0.73 -15.04
C ARG A 89 -7.59 -1.76 -14.70
N GLU A 90 -6.33 -1.37 -14.85
CA GLU A 90 -5.19 -2.21 -14.47
C GLU A 90 -5.25 -2.63 -13.00
N LEU A 91 -5.66 -1.72 -12.11
CA LEU A 91 -5.83 -2.03 -10.69
C LEU A 91 -7.05 -2.94 -10.41
N ALA A 92 -8.16 -2.73 -11.12
CA ALA A 92 -9.37 -3.53 -10.96
C ALA A 92 -9.19 -4.99 -11.44
N ASP A 93 -8.31 -5.23 -12.41
CA ASP A 93 -8.07 -6.54 -13.02
C ASP A 93 -7.01 -7.38 -12.26
N ILE A 94 -6.57 -6.98 -11.06
CA ILE A 94 -5.54 -7.70 -10.26
C ILE A 94 -6.12 -8.93 -9.53
N THR A 95 -7.45 -9.01 -9.39
CA THR A 95 -8.18 -10.11 -8.73
C THR A 95 -9.08 -10.84 -9.71
#